data_AF-A0A3A5L6K0-F1
#
_entry.id   AF-A0A3A5L6K0-F1
#
_cell.length_a   1.000
_cell.length_b   1.000
_cell.length_c   1.000
_cell.angle_alpha   90.00
_cell.angle_beta   90.00
_cell.angle_gamma   90.00
#
_symmetry.space_group_name_H-M   'P 1'
#
loop_
_entity.id
_entity.type
_entity.pdbx_description
1 polymer ?
#
loop_
_entity_poly.entity_id
_entity_poly.type
_entity_poly.pdbx_seq_one_letter_code
_entity_poly.pdbx_strand_id
1 'polypeptide(L)'
;MNDTSALLPHIKLRFNIEHPNLEDCYAEGYQCALSELGEQENPYRQGTSENEQWQEGWWAGFYGEEPLYDLDAATFKKDEEEKSAVSAANDGLFSIHNKSFLVKVLRITGAIAASAFVGYQVLDLVA
;
A
#
# COMPACT_ATOMS: atom_id res chain seq x y z
N MET A 1 37.73 -6.59 22.72
CA MET A 1 37.34 -5.16 22.61
C MET A 1 36.05 -5.14 21.81
N ASN A 2 34.98 -4.63 22.42
CA ASN A 2 33.63 -4.72 21.89
C ASN A 2 33.49 -3.87 20.64
N ASP A 3 33.19 -4.52 19.52
CA ASP A 3 33.03 -3.86 18.23
C ASP A 3 31.68 -3.15 18.21
N THR A 4 31.65 -1.91 18.71
CA THR A 4 30.45 -1.07 18.78
C THR A 4 29.90 -0.70 17.41
N SER A 5 30.71 -0.87 16.35
CA SER A 5 30.32 -0.64 14.95
C SER A 5 29.24 -1.63 14.47
N ALA A 6 29.23 -2.86 14.98
CA ALA A 6 28.20 -3.86 14.66
C ALA A 6 26.89 -3.66 15.43
N LEU A 7 26.96 -3.00 16.60
CA LEU A 7 25.80 -2.81 17.49
C LEU A 7 24.98 -1.58 17.11
N LEU A 8 25.62 -0.54 16.56
CA LEU A 8 24.96 0.72 16.23
C LEU A 8 23.81 0.56 15.22
N PRO A 9 23.94 -0.22 14.12
CA PRO A 9 22.84 -0.46 13.19
C PRO A 9 21.68 -1.19 13.86
N HIS A 10 21.98 -2.17 14.71
CA HIS A 10 20.96 -2.96 15.41
C HIS A 10 20.17 -2.12 16.42
N ILE A 11 20.84 -1.20 17.12
CA ILE A 11 20.19 -0.27 18.06
C ILE A 11 19.34 0.75 17.32
N LYS A 12 19.85 1.32 16.21
CA LYS A 12 19.08 2.25 15.37
C LYS A 12 17.81 1.60 14.81
N LEU A 13 17.92 0.37 14.30
CA LEU A 13 16.78 -0.38 13.78
C LEU A 13 15.73 -0.62 14.88
N ARG A 14 16.16 -1.04 16.07
CA ARG A 14 15.23 -1.20 17.20
C ARG A 14 14.55 0.10 17.59
N PHE A 15 15.27 1.22 17.60
CA PHE A 15 14.68 2.52 17.93
C PHE A 15 13.61 2.94 16.91
N ASN A 16 13.85 2.74 15.62
CA ASN A 16 12.85 3.04 14.58
C ASN A 16 11.63 2.10 14.63
N ILE A 17 11.80 0.85 15.07
CA ILE A 17 10.69 -0.09 15.23
C ILE A 17 9.88 0.20 16.50
N GLU A 18 10.55 0.55 17.59
CA GLU A 18 9.93 0.79 18.91
C GLU A 18 9.33 2.19 19.03
N HIS A 19 9.82 3.17 18.26
CA HIS A 19 9.35 4.54 18.25
C HIS A 19 9.13 5.03 16.80
N PRO A 20 8.05 4.59 16.14
CA PRO A 20 7.67 5.14 14.85
C PRO A 20 7.44 6.64 14.99
N ASN A 21 7.87 7.42 13.99
CA ASN A 21 7.53 8.83 13.96
C ASN A 21 6.03 8.98 13.70
N LEU A 22 5.34 9.77 14.52
CA LEU A 22 3.89 9.93 14.44
C LEU A 22 3.45 10.58 13.11
N GLU A 23 4.28 11.48 12.58
CA GLU A 23 4.05 12.08 11.25
C GLU A 23 4.10 11.03 10.14
N ASP A 24 4.99 10.04 10.26
CA ASP A 24 5.11 8.95 9.29
C ASP A 24 3.88 8.03 9.39
N CYS A 25 3.41 7.72 10.61
CA CYS A 25 2.17 6.95 10.80
C CYS A 25 0.95 7.65 10.18
N TYR A 26 0.84 8.97 10.33
CA TYR A 26 -0.19 9.77 9.68
C TYR A 26 -0.08 9.70 8.16
N ALA A 27 1.13 9.89 7.61
CA ALA A 27 1.40 9.84 6.18
C ALA A 27 1.03 8.47 5.58
N GLU A 28 1.39 7.39 6.26
CA GLU A 28 1.02 6.02 5.88
C GLU A 28 -0.51 5.85 5.83
N GLY A 29 -1.23 6.30 6.86
CA GLY A 29 -2.70 6.25 6.90
C GLY A 29 -3.34 6.99 5.74
N TYR A 30 -2.86 8.20 5.44
CA TYR A 30 -3.32 9.02 4.33
C TYR A 30 -3.12 8.33 2.98
N GLN A 31 -1.94 7.74 2.75
CA GLN A 31 -1.64 6.98 1.53
C GLN A 31 -2.48 5.71 1.40
N CYS A 32 -2.74 5.02 2.52
CA CYS A 32 -3.63 3.87 2.55
C CYS A 32 -5.05 4.24 2.11
N ALA A 33 -5.58 5.37 2.57
CA ALA A 33 -6.90 5.85 2.14
C ALA A 33 -6.95 6.21 0.65
N LEU A 34 -5.92 6.91 0.14
CA LEU A 34 -5.79 7.19 -1.30
C LEU A 34 -5.69 5.93 -2.16
N SER A 35 -5.12 4.86 -1.60
CA SER A 35 -4.97 3.57 -2.25
C SER A 35 -6.19 2.65 -2.10
N GLU A 36 -7.30 3.16 -1.56
CA GLU A 36 -8.55 2.43 -1.29
C GLU A 36 -8.38 1.23 -0.34
N LEU A 37 -7.38 1.25 0.54
CA LEU A 37 -7.27 0.27 1.62
C LEU A 37 -8.27 0.62 2.72
N GLY A 38 -8.87 -0.40 3.33
CA GLY A 38 -9.82 -0.22 4.43
C GLY A 38 -9.14 0.25 5.72
N GLU A 39 -9.89 0.98 6.55
CA GLU A 39 -9.44 1.43 7.88
C GLU A 39 -8.90 0.30 8.78
N GLN A 40 -9.41 -0.92 8.58
CA GLN A 40 -9.04 -2.12 9.35
C GLN A 40 -7.61 -2.61 9.06
N GLU A 41 -6.97 -2.10 8.01
CA GLU A 41 -5.58 -2.41 7.64
C GLU A 41 -4.55 -1.66 8.50
N ASN A 42 -5.01 -0.90 9.51
CA ASN A 42 -4.12 -0.22 10.45
C ASN A 42 -3.22 -1.26 11.18
N PRO A 43 -1.89 -1.17 11.01
CA PRO A 43 -0.96 -2.13 11.63
C PRO A 43 -0.74 -1.87 13.12
N TYR A 44 -1.10 -0.68 13.62
CA TYR A 44 -0.86 -0.25 14.98
C TYR A 44 -1.96 -0.74 15.93
N ARG A 45 -1.58 -1.03 17.17
CA ARG A 45 -2.51 -1.52 18.19
C ARG A 45 -3.48 -0.41 18.61
N GLN A 46 -4.76 -0.73 18.73
CA GLN A 46 -5.77 0.22 19.23
C GLN A 46 -5.39 0.83 20.59
N GLY A 47 -5.56 2.14 20.72
CA GLY A 47 -5.26 2.92 21.93
C GLY A 47 -3.79 3.33 22.08
N THR A 48 -2.96 3.13 21.06
CA THR A 48 -1.63 3.76 20.99
C THR A 48 -1.69 5.02 20.13
N SER A 49 -0.77 5.96 20.37
CA SER A 49 -0.74 7.24 19.64
C SER A 49 -0.50 7.06 18.14
N GLU A 50 0.25 6.03 17.74
CA GLU A 50 0.49 5.68 16.34
C GLU A 50 -0.80 5.24 15.64
N ASN A 51 -1.64 4.47 16.34
CA ASN A 51 -2.93 4.03 15.81
C ASN A 51 -3.86 5.22 15.57
N GLU A 52 -3.93 6.16 16.51
CA GLU A 52 -4.72 7.38 16.40
C GLU A 52 -4.24 8.24 15.23
N GLN A 53 -2.93 8.46 15.11
CA GLN A 53 -2.37 9.28 14.03
C GLN A 53 -2.56 8.64 12.64
N TRP A 54 -2.40 7.33 12.52
CA TRP A 54 -2.70 6.61 11.29
C TRP A 54 -4.19 6.72 10.92
N GLN A 55 -5.09 6.59 11.90
CA GLN A 55 -6.53 6.75 11.65
C GLN A 55 -6.87 8.17 11.20
N GLU A 56 -6.31 9.19 11.84
CA GLU A 56 -6.49 10.60 11.44
C GLU A 56 -6.05 10.83 9.99
N GLY A 57 -4.88 10.31 9.62
CA GLY A 57 -4.38 10.37 8.25
C GLY A 57 -5.30 9.66 7.26
N TRP A 58 -5.77 8.46 7.61
CA TRP A 58 -6.69 7.68 6.78
C TRP A 58 -8.01 8.42 6.54
N TRP A 59 -8.61 8.99 7.58
CA TRP A 59 -9.84 9.77 7.43
C TRP A 59 -9.63 11.03 6.58
N ALA A 60 -8.52 11.75 6.78
CA ALA A 60 -8.19 12.91 5.95
C ALA A 60 -8.05 12.52 4.47
N GLY A 61 -7.35 11.42 4.16
CA GLY A 61 -7.21 10.91 2.79
C GLY A 61 -8.53 10.41 2.20
N PHE A 62 -9.36 9.75 3.02
CA PHE A 62 -10.67 9.24 2.60
C PHE A 62 -11.64 10.37 2.23
N TYR A 63 -11.62 11.47 2.97
CA TYR A 63 -12.42 12.66 2.67
C TYR A 63 -11.79 13.58 1.62
N GLY A 64 -10.56 13.28 1.16
CA GLY A 64 -9.83 14.09 0.19
C GLY A 64 -9.40 15.45 0.75
N GLU A 65 -9.20 15.55 2.06
CA GLU A 65 -8.67 16.74 2.72
C GLU A 65 -7.17 16.92 2.40
N GLU A 66 -6.70 18.16 2.48
CA GLU A 66 -5.27 18.45 2.36
C GLU A 66 -4.55 17.84 3.59
N PRO A 67 -3.42 17.14 3.39
CA PRO A 67 -2.72 16.49 4.49
C PRO A 67 -2.20 17.51 5.50
N LEU A 68 -2.26 17.15 6.79
CA LEU A 68 -1.84 18.01 7.89
C LEU A 68 -0.33 18.30 7.87
N TYR A 69 0.46 17.35 7.39
CA TYR A 69 1.91 17.44 7.25
C TYR A 69 2.31 17.46 5.78
N ASP A 70 3.48 18.05 5.50
CA ASP A 70 4.07 18.03 4.18
C ASP A 70 4.57 16.60 3.86
N LEU A 71 3.75 15.85 3.13
CA LEU A 71 4.04 14.47 2.76
C LEU A 71 5.27 14.37 1.85
N ASP A 72 5.64 15.43 1.12
CA ASP A 72 6.84 15.43 0.28
C ASP A 72 8.13 15.46 1.12
N ALA A 73 8.08 16.07 2.31
CA ALA A 73 9.18 16.02 3.28
C ALA A 73 9.37 14.62 3.90
N ALA A 74 8.28 13.86 4.05
CA ALA A 74 8.30 12.46 4.53
C ALA A 74 8.63 11.46 3.41
N THR A 75 8.29 11.77 2.15
CA THR A 75 8.48 10.83 1.03
C THR A 75 9.93 10.74 0.54
N PHE A 76 10.80 11.72 0.84
CA PHE A 76 12.21 11.68 0.41
C PHE A 76 13.20 12.29 1.40
N LYS A 77 13.33 11.68 2.58
CA LYS A 77 14.65 11.47 3.19
C LYS A 77 15.09 10.02 3.01
N LYS A 78 14.94 9.51 1.78
CA LYS A 78 15.86 8.48 1.28
C LYS A 78 17.16 9.21 1.06
N ASP A 79 18.09 9.02 1.97
CA ASP A 79 19.46 9.46 1.85
C ASP A 79 19.92 9.28 0.40
N GLU A 80 20.38 10.37 -0.23
CA GLU A 80 21.20 10.32 -1.44
C GLU A 80 22.58 9.68 -1.12
N GLU A 81 22.63 8.61 -0.32
CA GLU A 81 23.80 7.79 -0.11
C GLU A 81 23.61 6.47 -0.87
N GLU A 82 24.12 6.51 -2.10
CA GLU A 82 24.73 5.39 -2.83
C GLU A 82 23.99 4.05 -2.86
N LYS A 83 23.39 3.81 -4.04
CA LYS A 83 23.28 2.51 -4.74
C LYS A 83 24.12 1.38 -4.14
N SER A 84 23.52 0.65 -3.22
CA SER A 84 23.79 -0.77 -2.99
C SER A 84 22.43 -1.41 -2.71
N ALA A 85 21.73 -1.78 -3.79
CA ALA A 85 20.47 -2.51 -3.73
C ALA A 85 20.70 -3.92 -3.17
N VAL A 86 20.79 -4.03 -1.85
CA VAL A 86 20.55 -5.30 -1.16
C VAL A 86 19.04 -5.41 -1.08
N SER A 87 18.48 -6.23 -1.97
CA SER A 87 17.08 -6.67 -1.91
C SER A 87 16.79 -7.14 -0.49
N ALA A 88 15.83 -6.52 0.19
CA ALA A 88 15.37 -7.00 1.48
C ALA A 88 14.73 -8.39 1.30
N ALA A 89 14.88 -9.28 2.27
CA ALA A 89 14.37 -10.66 2.17
C ALA A 89 12.83 -10.72 2.04
N ASN A 90 12.14 -9.64 2.37
CA ASN A 90 10.70 -9.44 2.26
C ASN A 90 10.28 -8.55 1.08
N ASP A 91 11.19 -8.12 0.19
CA ASP A 91 10.88 -7.40 -1.06
C ASP A 91 10.15 -8.27 -2.10
N GLY A 92 9.54 -9.37 -1.66
CA GLY A 92 8.53 -10.10 -2.40
C GLY A 92 7.29 -9.24 -2.55
N LEU A 93 7.36 -8.26 -3.47
CA LEU A 93 6.20 -7.67 -4.13
C LEU A 93 5.19 -8.80 -4.37
N PHE A 94 3.93 -8.63 -3.94
CA PHE A 94 2.85 -9.56 -4.30
C PHE A 94 2.64 -9.46 -5.81
N SER A 95 3.53 -10.12 -6.54
CA SER A 95 3.69 -10.00 -7.96
C SER A 95 2.80 -11.05 -8.57
N ILE A 96 1.55 -10.66 -8.87
CA ILE A 96 0.70 -11.39 -9.82
C ILE A 96 1.30 -11.18 -11.23
N HIS A 97 2.56 -11.55 -11.44
CA HIS A 97 3.24 -11.40 -12.73
C HIS A 97 2.99 -12.57 -13.67
N ASN A 98 2.27 -13.62 -13.22
CA ASN A 98 2.12 -14.85 -13.99
C ASN A 98 0.69 -15.17 -14.45
N LYS A 99 -0.17 -14.18 -14.76
CA LYS A 99 -1.52 -14.44 -15.32
C LYS A 99 -1.92 -13.62 -16.54
N SER A 100 -0.97 -13.18 -17.38
CA SER A 100 -1.32 -12.44 -18.61
C SER A 100 -2.21 -13.25 -19.58
N PHE A 101 -1.99 -14.56 -19.73
CA PHE A 101 -2.79 -15.39 -20.66
C PHE A 101 -4.19 -15.71 -20.13
N LEU A 102 -4.31 -16.15 -18.87
CA LEU A 102 -5.61 -16.51 -18.31
C LEU A 102 -6.55 -15.30 -18.19
N VAL A 103 -6.03 -14.13 -17.81
CA VAL A 103 -6.82 -12.89 -17.75
C VAL A 103 -7.30 -12.49 -19.15
N LYS A 104 -6.46 -12.64 -20.19
CA LYS A 104 -6.86 -12.38 -21.59
C LYS A 104 -7.96 -13.34 -22.06
N VAL A 105 -7.85 -14.63 -21.76
CA VAL A 105 -8.88 -15.62 -22.12
C VAL A 105 -10.20 -15.30 -21.42
N LEU A 106 -10.16 -15.02 -20.10
CA LEU A 106 -11.35 -14.72 -19.31
C LEU A 106 -12.07 -13.44 -19.79
N ARG A 107 -11.29 -12.44 -20.25
CA ARG A 107 -11.83 -11.22 -20.85
C ARG A 107 -12.52 -11.48 -22.20
N ILE A 108 -11.93 -12.31 -23.06
CA ILE A 108 -12.49 -12.63 -24.38
C ILE A 108 -13.76 -13.47 -24.23
N THR A 109 -13.72 -14.53 -23.41
CA THR A 109 -14.88 -15.40 -23.21
C THR A 109 -16.03 -14.68 -22.51
N GLY A 110 -15.73 -13.81 -21.53
CA GLY A 110 -16.72 -12.96 -20.89
C GLY A 110 -17.44 -12.02 -21.87
N ALA A 111 -16.69 -11.36 -22.77
CA ALA A 111 -17.27 -10.49 -23.79
C ALA A 111 -18.18 -11.24 -24.78
N ILE A 112 -17.76 -12.43 -25.21
CA ILE A 112 -18.55 -13.27 -26.12
C ILE A 112 -19.84 -13.74 -25.44
N ALA A 113 -19.77 -14.23 -24.20
CA ALA A 113 -20.94 -14.69 -23.45
C ALA A 113 -21.99 -13.58 -23.27
N ALA A 114 -21.56 -12.37 -22.92
CA ALA A 114 -22.45 -11.21 -22.79
C ALA A 114 -23.11 -10.85 -24.14
N SER A 115 -22.34 -10.83 -25.23
CA SER A 115 -22.87 -10.51 -26.57
C SER A 115 -23.87 -11.56 -27.08
N ALA A 116 -23.62 -12.84 -26.82
CA ALA A 116 -24.54 -13.92 -27.19
C ALA A 116 -25.85 -13.86 -26.40
N PHE A 117 -25.80 -13.53 -25.11
CA PHE A 117 -26.98 -13.39 -24.27
C PHE A 117 -27.88 -12.23 -24.73
N VAL A 118 -27.29 -11.07 -25.02
CA VAL A 118 -28.03 -9.91 -25.56
C VAL A 118 -28.56 -10.20 -26.96
N GLY A 119 -27.76 -10.82 -27.82
CA GLY A 119 -28.20 -11.21 -29.17
C GLY A 119 -29.37 -12.20 -29.16
N TYR A 120 -29.36 -13.17 -28.23
CA TYR A 120 -30.48 -14.08 -28.03
C TYR A 120 -31.74 -13.34 -27.61
N GLN A 121 -31.65 -12.41 -26.65
CA GLN A 121 -32.80 -11.61 -26.21
C GLN A 121 -33.41 -10.76 -27.34
N VAL A 122 -32.58 -10.21 -28.23
CA VAL A 122 -33.07 -9.42 -29.38
C VAL A 122 -33.75 -10.30 -30.43
N LEU A 123 -33.22 -11.50 -30.69
CA LEU A 123 -33.85 -12.45 -31.61
C LEU A 123 -35.17 -13.01 -31.08
N ASP A 124 -35.24 -13.31 -29.78
CA ASP A 124 -36.45 -13.79 -29.10
C ASP A 124 -37.54 -12.70 -28.98
N LEU A 125 -37.16 -11.41 -29.04
CA LEU A 125 -38.11 -10.28 -29.01
C LEU A 125 -38.73 -9.99 -30.39
N VAL A 126 -38.09 -10.39 -31.48
CA VAL A 126 -38.53 -10.15 -32.87
C VAL A 126 -39.31 -11.34 -33.45
N ALA A 127 -39.09 -12.56 -32.93
CA ALA A 127 -39.86 -13.76 -33.25
C ALA A 127 -41.22 -13.78 -32.53
#